data_AF-A0A3L7PFL5-F1
#
_entry.id   AF-A0A3L7PFL5-F1
#
_cell.length_a   1.000
_cell.length_b   1.000
_cell.length_c   1.000
_cell.angle_alpha   90.00
_cell.angle_beta   90.00
_cell.angle_gamma   90.00
#
_symmetry.space_group_name_H-M   'P 1'
#
loop_
_entity.id
_entity.type
_entity.pdbx_description
1 polymer ?
#
loop_
_entity_poly.entity_id
_entity_poly.type
_entity_poly.pdbx_seq_one_letter_code
_entity_poly.pdbx_strand_id
1 'polypeptide(L)' 'MQLGFVSAVFPELSLDAVLAFAAAEGFGCVELMCWPVGAAERKYAGVTHV' A
#
# COMPACT_ATOMS: atom_id res chain seq x y z
N MET A 1 -11.83 13.45 11.98
CA MET A 1 -10.48 13.40 11.39
C MET A 1 -10.46 12.25 10.39
N GLN A 2 -10.01 12.45 9.15
CA GLN A 2 -9.87 11.37 8.18
C GLN A 2 -8.54 10.66 8.44
N LEU A 3 -8.58 9.44 8.98
CA LEU A 3 -7.40 8.61 9.20
C LEU A 3 -7.10 7.80 7.94
N GLY A 4 -5.81 7.61 7.64
CA GLY A 4 -5.35 6.82 6.52
C GLY A 4 -3.96 6.24 6.77
N PHE A 5 -3.47 5.44 5.81
CA PHE A 5 -2.17 4.79 5.89
C PHE A 5 -1.47 4.76 4.51
N VAL A 6 -0.16 4.53 4.54
CA VAL A 6 0.66 4.34 3.33
C VAL A 6 0.68 2.87 2.95
N SER A 7 0.35 2.52 1.70
CA SER A 7 0.20 1.12 1.27
C SER A 7 1.48 0.29 1.35
N ALA A 8 2.64 0.94 1.57
CA ALA A 8 3.91 0.29 1.86
C ALA A 8 3.89 -0.63 3.10
N VAL A 9 2.94 -0.44 4.02
CA VAL A 9 2.76 -1.35 5.17
C VAL A 9 2.26 -2.73 4.76
N PHE A 10 1.71 -2.86 3.54
CA PHE A 10 1.22 -4.10 2.95
C PHE A 10 1.88 -4.39 1.59
N PRO A 11 3.18 -4.75 1.57
CA PRO A 11 3.93 -4.96 0.33
C PRO A 11 3.46 -6.18 -0.47
N GLU A 12 2.92 -7.19 0.21
CA GLU A 12 2.51 -8.47 -0.40
C GLU A 12 1.03 -8.51 -0.80
N LEU A 13 0.24 -7.49 -0.44
CA LEU A 13 -1.18 -7.44 -0.81
C LEU A 13 -1.34 -6.87 -2.23
N SER A 14 -2.39 -7.31 -2.93
CA SER A 14 -2.85 -6.61 -4.13
C SER A 14 -3.52 -5.29 -3.76
N LEU A 15 -3.66 -4.38 -4.74
CA LEU A 15 -4.41 -3.13 -4.57
C LEU A 15 -5.82 -3.39 -3.98
N ASP A 16 -6.54 -4.36 -4.53
CA ASP A 16 -7.90 -4.70 -4.07
C ASP A 16 -7.92 -5.14 -2.61
N ALA A 17 -6.92 -5.93 -2.19
CA ALA A 17 -6.81 -6.38 -0.80
C ALA A 17 -6.46 -5.21 0.14
N VAL A 18 -5.63 -4.25 -0.29
CA VAL A 18 -5.34 -3.04 0.48
C VAL A 18 -6.61 -2.20 0.67
N LEU A 19 -7.40 -2.02 -0.38
CA LEU A 19 -8.65 -1.24 -0.30
C LEU A 19 -9.72 -1.97 0.54
N ALA A 20 -9.80 -3.30 0.43
CA ALA A 20 -10.69 -4.10 1.26
C ALA A 20 -10.32 -3.99 2.75
N PHE A 21 -9.03 -4.03 3.09
CA PHE A 21 -8.55 -3.79 4.45
C PHE A 21 -8.90 -2.38 4.95
N ALA A 22 -8.65 -1.35 4.14
CA ALA A 22 -8.98 0.03 4.51
C ALA A 22 -10.46 0.21 4.84
N ALA A 23 -11.35 -0.39 4.04
CA ALA A 23 -12.79 -0.37 4.28
C ALA A 23 -13.18 -1.15 5.54
N ALA A 24 -12.59 -2.32 5.78
CA ALA A 24 -12.87 -3.15 6.95
C ALA A 24 -12.47 -2.47 8.28
N GLU A 25 -11.33 -1.78 8.30
CA GLU A 25 -10.80 -1.09 9.48
C GLU A 25 -11.30 0.36 9.63
N GLY A 26 -12.10 0.86 8.68
CA GLY A 26 -12.66 2.21 8.73
C GLY A 26 -11.67 3.34 8.40
N PHE A 27 -10.59 3.04 7.68
CA PHE A 27 -9.69 4.06 7.15
C PHE A 27 -10.37 4.80 5.99
N GLY A 28 -10.32 6.13 6.03
CA GLY A 28 -10.95 6.98 5.02
C GLY A 28 -10.02 7.33 3.86
N CYS A 29 -8.74 6.93 3.89
CA CYS A 29 -7.75 7.26 2.87
C CYS A 29 -6.64 6.20 2.81
N VAL A 30 -6.11 5.96 1.61
CA VAL A 30 -4.90 5.15 1.38
C VAL A 30 -3.94 5.98 0.51
N GLU A 31 -2.71 6.18 0.97
CA GLU A 31 -1.63 6.73 0.15
C GLU A 31 -0.92 5.59 -0.57
N LEU A 32 -1.12 5.52 -1.90
CA LEU A 32 -0.75 4.36 -2.70
C LEU A 32 0.67 4.46 -3.27
N MET A 33 1.45 3.39 -3.15
CA MET A 33 2.82 3.31 -3.68
C MET A 33 2.88 2.73 -5.09
N CYS A 34 3.12 3.54 -6.12
CA CYS A 34 3.26 3.11 -7.53
C CYS A 34 4.73 2.98 -7.95
N TRP A 35 5.54 2.16 -7.25
CA TRP A 35 6.97 2.04 -7.57
C TRP A 35 7.25 0.98 -8.64
N PRO A 36 8.41 1.04 -9.33
CA PRO A 36 8.76 0.02 -10.32
C PRO A 36 8.83 -1.39 -9.72
N VAL A 37 8.34 -2.37 -10.47
CA VAL A 37 8.47 -3.79 -10.14
C VAL A 37 9.95 -4.14 -10.02
N GLY A 38 10.38 -4.66 -8.87
CA GLY A 38 11.76 -5.07 -8.65
C GLY A 38 12.04 -5.47 -7.21
N ALA A 39 13.01 -6.37 -7.03
CA ALA A 39 13.44 -6.84 -5.72
C ALA A 39 14.05 -5.70 -4.89
N ALA A 40 13.97 -5.85 -3.57
CA ALA A 40 14.44 -4.92 -2.56
C ALA A 40 15.98 -4.79 -2.49
N GLU A 41 16.67 -4.63 -3.62
CA GLU A 41 18.14 -4.46 -3.68
C GLU A 41 18.60 -3.05 -3.27
N ARG A 42 17.64 -2.19 -2.89
CA ARG A 42 17.85 -0.78 -2.53
C ARG A 42 17.05 -0.46 -1.28
N LYS A 43 17.47 0.57 -0.53
CA LYS A 43 16.82 1.05 0.71
C LYS A 43 15.32 1.43 0.56
N TYR A 44 14.82 1.53 -0.68
CA TYR A 44 13.43 1.84 -1.05
C TYR A 44 12.90 0.96 -2.19
N ALA A 45 13.41 -0.27 -2.34
CA ALA A 45 12.94 -1.19 -3.36
C ALA A 45 11.99 -2.24 -2.73
N GLY A 46 10.90 -2.57 -3.45
CA GLY A 46 9.91 -3.58 -3.10
C GLY A 46 8.60 -3.09 -2.47
N VAL A 47 7.77 -2.35 -3.23
CA VAL A 47 6.29 -2.22 -3.13
C VAL A 47 5.80 -1.70 -4.48
N THR A 48 4.83 -2.34 -5.14
CA THR A 48 4.18 -1.77 -6.34
C THR A 48 2.67 -1.97 -6.27
N HIS A 49 1.97 -0.86 -6.18
CA HIS A 49 0.53 -0.72 -6.34
C HIS A 49 0.32 0.30 -7.47
N VAL A 50 0.06 -0.25 -8.67
CA VAL A 50 0.19 0.35 -10.04
C VAL A 50 1.63 0.41 -10.54
#